data_AF-A0A2W4QWK7-F1
#
_entry.id   AF-A0A2W4QWK7-F1
#
_cell.length_a   1.000
_cell.length_b   1.000
_cell.length_c   1.000
_cell.angle_alpha   90.00
_cell.angle_beta   90.00
_cell.angle_gamma   90.00
#
_symmetry.space_group_name_H-M   'P 1'
#
loop_
_entity.id
_entity.type
_entity.pdbx_description
1 polymer ?
#
loop_
_entity_poly.entity_id
_entity_poly.type
_entity_poly.pdbx_seq_one_letter_code
_entity_poly.pdbx_strand_id
1 'polypeptide(L)'
;MNYVRFFHIATGAHPYAYQKALAEHDWDVLIAPTGLGKTAAVIVAWLWRRRAHPNSTPRRLVYCLPMRTLVEQTERNTRNWLKHLGEAGFGEKLLRFSEVFFFWGGII
;
A
#
# COMPACT_ATOMS: atom_id res chain seq x y z
N MET A 1 18.01 2.87 4.01
CA MET A 1 16.69 3.52 3.77
C MET A 1 15.71 2.94 4.77
N ASN A 2 14.93 3.73 5.50
CA ASN A 2 13.96 3.21 6.48
C ASN A 2 12.52 3.33 5.96
N TYR A 3 11.61 2.53 6.53
CA TYR A 3 10.20 2.53 6.15
C TYR A 3 9.53 3.89 6.40
N VAL A 4 9.93 4.62 7.45
CA VAL A 4 9.38 5.95 7.79
C VAL A 4 9.55 6.94 6.64
N ARG A 5 10.76 7.06 6.07
CA ARG A 5 11.02 7.94 4.94
C ARG A 5 10.28 7.47 3.69
N PHE A 6 10.22 6.17 3.45
CA PHE A 6 9.48 5.60 2.32
C PHE A 6 7.99 5.94 2.40
N PHE A 7 7.39 5.77 3.57
CA PHE A 7 5.99 6.08 3.83
C PHE A 7 5.70 7.57 3.67
N HIS A 8 6.59 8.42 4.18
CA HIS A 8 6.48 9.86 4.04
C HIS A 8 6.56 10.31 2.57
N ILE A 9 7.48 9.76 1.78
CA ILE A 9 7.57 10.07 0.34
C ILE A 9 6.30 9.64 -0.38
N ALA A 10 5.80 8.44 -0.10
CA ALA A 10 4.58 7.94 -0.74
C ALA A 10 3.36 8.82 -0.41
N THR A 11 3.13 9.09 0.88
CA THR A 11 1.85 9.59 1.39
C THR A 11 1.85 11.06 1.79
N GLY A 12 3.02 11.67 1.99
CA GLY A 12 3.18 12.98 2.62
C GLY A 12 2.98 12.99 4.14
N ALA A 13 2.70 11.84 4.76
CA ALA A 13 2.42 11.72 6.19
C ALA A 13 3.48 10.87 6.92
N HIS A 14 3.58 11.02 8.23
CA HIS A 14 4.40 10.13 9.06
C HIS A 14 3.58 8.87 9.46
N PRO A 15 4.17 7.67 9.39
CA PRO A 15 3.44 6.46 9.73
C PRO A 15 3.21 6.33 11.24
N TYR A 16 2.01 5.89 11.61
CA TYR A 16 1.71 5.42 12.95
C TYR A 16 2.55 4.18 13.32
N ALA A 17 2.72 3.92 14.61
CA ALA A 17 3.48 2.77 15.10
C ALA A 17 2.99 1.44 14.49
N TYR A 18 1.66 1.24 14.42
CA TYR A 18 1.08 0.02 13.85
C TYR A 18 1.37 -0.13 12.34
N GLN A 19 1.48 0.98 11.60
CA GLN A 19 1.80 0.94 10.17
C GLN A 19 3.25 0.54 9.92
N LYS A 20 4.15 0.88 10.86
CA LYS A 20 5.55 0.41 10.83
C LYS A 20 5.62 -1.09 11.11
N ALA A 21 4.94 -1.54 12.18
CA ALA A 21 4.87 -2.95 12.53
C ALA A 21 4.35 -3.82 11.36
N LEU A 22 3.34 -3.32 10.63
CA LEU A 22 2.77 -4.03 9.47
C LEU A 22 3.78 -4.21 8.31
N ALA A 23 4.78 -3.33 8.20
CA ALA A 23 5.81 -3.42 7.16
C ALA A 23 6.96 -4.36 7.53
N GLU A 24 7.13 -4.66 8.82
CA GLU A 24 8.23 -5.44 9.38
C GLU A 24 7.84 -6.89 9.69
N HIS A 25 6.55 -7.16 9.89
CA HIS A 25 6.04 -8.47 10.28
C HIS A 25 5.05 -9.04 9.25
N ASP A 26 4.87 -10.34 9.30
CA ASP A 26 3.76 -11.02 8.64
C ASP A 26 2.44 -10.75 9.36
N TRP A 27 1.36 -10.72 8.59
CA TRP A 27 0.04 -10.39 9.09
C TRP A 27 -1.03 -11.15 8.31
N ASP A 28 -1.95 -11.76 9.04
CA ASP A 28 -3.16 -12.36 8.49
C ASP A 28 -4.36 -11.42 8.62
N VAL A 29 -4.45 -10.71 9.76
CA VAL A 29 -5.60 -9.85 10.09
C VAL A 29 -5.12 -8.52 10.67
N LEU A 30 -5.67 -7.42 10.16
CA LEU A 30 -5.48 -6.07 10.69
C LEU A 30 -6.79 -5.54 11.24
N ILE A 31 -6.86 -5.33 12.56
CA ILE A 31 -7.99 -4.66 13.22
C ILE A 31 -7.55 -3.26 13.62
N ALA A 32 -8.16 -2.24 13.02
CA ALA A 32 -7.90 -0.85 13.39
C ALA A 32 -9.15 0.03 13.21
N PRO A 33 -9.34 1.05 14.06
CA PRO A 33 -10.41 2.04 13.91
C PRO A 33 -10.46 2.72 12.54
N THR A 34 -11.64 3.23 12.18
CA THR A 34 -11.80 4.13 11.03
C THR A 34 -10.97 5.40 11.21
N GLY A 35 -10.58 6.04 10.11
CA GLY A 35 -9.78 7.27 10.15
C GLY A 35 -8.28 7.11 10.39
N LEU A 36 -7.78 5.93 10.78
CA LEU A 36 -6.34 5.74 11.08
C LEU A 36 -5.47 5.42 9.86
N GLY A 37 -6.02 5.40 8.64
CA GLY A 37 -5.22 5.17 7.43
C GLY A 37 -4.86 3.70 7.19
N LYS A 38 -5.80 2.78 7.44
CA LYS A 38 -5.65 1.34 7.13
C LYS A 38 -5.23 1.07 5.68
N THR A 39 -5.80 1.82 4.74
CA THR A 39 -5.50 1.69 3.31
C THR A 39 -4.02 1.95 3.02
N ALA A 40 -3.48 3.06 3.54
CA ALA A 40 -2.07 3.38 3.43
C ALA A 40 -1.21 2.35 4.18
N ALA A 41 -1.66 1.88 5.34
CA ALA A 41 -0.97 0.84 6.10
C ALA A 41 -0.71 -0.39 5.23
N VAL A 42 -1.75 -0.99 4.65
CA VAL A 42 -1.65 -2.24 3.89
C VAL A 42 -0.87 -2.04 2.59
N ILE A 43 -1.24 -1.04 1.79
CA ILE A 43 -0.68 -0.87 0.45
C ILE A 43 0.79 -0.44 0.52
N VAL A 44 1.12 0.52 1.38
CA VAL A 44 2.51 1.01 1.48
C VAL A 44 3.41 -0.03 2.15
N ALA A 45 2.92 -0.78 3.15
CA ALA A 45 3.66 -1.91 3.72
C ALA A 45 3.93 -2.99 2.66
N TRP A 46 2.94 -3.34 1.85
CA TRP A 46 3.13 -4.29 0.75
C TRP A 46 4.17 -3.79 -0.27
N LEU A 47 4.08 -2.54 -0.72
CA LEU A 47 5.07 -1.94 -1.64
C LEU A 47 6.49 -1.96 -1.06
N TRP A 48 6.62 -1.65 0.24
CA TRP A 48 7.89 -1.72 0.96
C TRP A 48 8.46 -3.14 0.96
N ARG A 49 7.64 -4.13 1.34
CA ARG A 49 8.04 -5.54 1.39
C ARG A 49 8.38 -6.10 0.02
N ARG A 50 7.63 -5.70 -1.02
CA ARG A 50 7.94 -6.07 -2.42
C ARG A 50 9.30 -5.56 -2.89
N ARG A 51 9.72 -4.38 -2.42
CA ARG A 51 11.05 -3.84 -2.69
C ARG A 51 12.13 -4.59 -1.90
N ALA A 52 11.91 -4.78 -0.61
CA ALA A 52 12.92 -5.33 0.30
C ALA A 52 13.11 -6.84 0.14
N HIS A 53 12.02 -7.57 -0.12
CA HIS A 53 11.99 -9.03 -0.15
C HIS A 53 11.16 -9.53 -1.35
N PRO A 54 11.64 -9.33 -2.59
CA PRO A 54 10.86 -9.61 -3.79
C PRO A 54 10.52 -11.10 -3.99
N ASN A 55 11.28 -12.02 -3.39
CA ASN A 55 11.08 -13.47 -3.52
C ASN A 55 10.10 -14.03 -2.48
N SER A 56 9.96 -13.40 -1.31
CA SER A 56 9.04 -13.83 -0.26
C SER A 56 7.74 -13.04 -0.22
N THR A 57 7.66 -11.91 -0.92
CA THR A 57 6.45 -11.08 -0.96
C THR A 57 5.67 -11.33 -2.25
N PRO A 58 4.38 -11.73 -2.19
CA PRO A 58 3.56 -12.01 -3.37
C PRO A 58 3.55 -10.87 -4.37
N ARG A 59 3.76 -11.16 -5.66
CA ARG A 59 3.93 -10.14 -6.71
C ARG A 59 2.72 -9.23 -6.92
N ARG A 60 1.50 -9.73 -6.66
CA ARG A 60 0.25 -8.99 -6.89
C ARG A 60 -0.49 -8.78 -5.57
N LEU A 61 -1.04 -7.59 -5.40
CA LEU A 61 -1.96 -7.26 -4.31
C LEU A 61 -3.37 -7.12 -4.89
N VAL A 62 -4.33 -7.88 -4.35
CA VAL A 62 -5.75 -7.72 -4.65
C VAL A 62 -6.41 -7.05 -3.46
N TYR A 63 -6.97 -5.86 -3.67
CA TYR A 63 -7.62 -5.08 -2.62
C TYR A 63 -9.13 -5.02 -2.87
N CYS A 64 -9.88 -5.76 -2.06
CA CYS A 64 -11.34 -5.88 -2.17
C CYS A 64 -12.05 -4.86 -1.28
N LEU A 65 -12.95 -4.07 -1.85
CA LEU A 65 -13.70 -3.04 -1.12
C LEU A 65 -15.21 -3.15 -1.43
N PRO A 66 -16.08 -2.83 -0.45
CA PRO A 66 -17.52 -3.04 -0.58
C PRO A 66 -18.21 -2.02 -1.50
N MET A 67 -17.65 -0.81 -1.64
CA MET A 67 -18.26 0.28 -2.40
C MET A 67 -17.36 0.73 -3.54
N ARG A 68 -17.97 0.98 -4.71
CA ARG A 68 -17.28 1.49 -5.90
C ARG A 68 -16.50 2.79 -5.63
N THR A 69 -17.10 3.72 -4.88
CA THR A 69 -16.45 4.98 -4.52
C THR A 69 -15.18 4.77 -3.70
N LEU A 70 -15.17 3.78 -2.79
CA LEU A 70 -13.98 3.43 -2.02
C LEU A 70 -12.89 2.80 -2.90
N VAL A 71 -13.30 1.97 -3.86
CA VAL A 71 -12.40 1.39 -4.88
C VAL A 71 -11.71 2.50 -5.65
N GLU A 72 -12.46 3.44 -6.24
CA GLU A 72 -11.93 4.54 -7.05
C GLU A 72 -11.02 5.47 -6.24
N GLN A 73 -11.40 5.80 -5.00
CA GLN A 73 -10.56 6.60 -4.09
C GLN A 73 -9.25 5.89 -3.76
N THR A 74 -9.32 4.60 -3.44
CA THR A 74 -8.14 3.80 -3.09
C THR A 74 -7.21 3.62 -4.29
N GLU A 75 -7.78 3.40 -5.48
CA GLU A 75 -7.04 3.33 -6.72
C GLU A 75 -6.27 4.63 -7.00
N ARG A 76 -6.97 5.78 -6.92
CA ARG A 76 -6.37 7.10 -7.12
C ARG A 76 -5.23 7.36 -6.13
N ASN A 77 -5.45 7.06 -4.85
CA ASN A 77 -4.42 7.20 -3.82
C ASN A 77 -3.20 6.33 -4.15
N THR A 78 -3.42 5.08 -4.55
CA THR A 78 -2.34 4.15 -4.90
C THR A 78 -1.54 4.62 -6.11
N ARG A 79 -2.20 5.14 -7.14
CA ARG A 79 -1.52 5.74 -8.31
C ARG A 79 -0.64 6.91 -7.88
N ASN A 80 -1.14 7.79 -7.03
CA ASN A 80 -0.38 8.93 -6.52
C ASN A 80 0.83 8.49 -5.69
N TRP A 81 0.66 7.51 -4.80
CA TRP A 81 1.76 6.97 -3.99
C TRP A 81 2.84 6.34 -4.86
N LEU A 82 2.47 5.53 -5.85
CA LEU A 82 3.41 4.94 -6.81
C LEU A 82 4.13 6.01 -7.63
N LYS A 83 3.42 7.07 -8.05
CA LYS A 83 4.02 8.21 -8.75
C LYS A 83 5.07 8.91 -7.89
N HIS A 84 4.74 9.29 -6.66
CA HIS A 84 5.68 9.96 -5.75
C HIS A 84 6.92 9.10 -5.47
N LEU A 85 6.72 7.79 -5.27
CA LEU A 85 7.82 6.85 -5.11
C LEU A 85 8.67 6.75 -6.38
N GLY A 86 8.04 6.72 -7.54
CA GLY A 86 8.71 6.74 -8.84
C GLY A 86 9.61 7.97 -9.02
N GLU A 87 9.05 9.16 -8.80
CA GLU A 87 9.76 10.44 -8.89
C GLU A 87 10.93 10.54 -7.90
N ALA A 88 10.80 9.95 -6.72
CA ALA A 88 11.86 9.90 -5.72
C ALA A 88 12.93 8.81 -6.00
N GLY A 89 12.93 8.20 -7.19
CA GLY A 89 13.94 7.22 -7.62
C GLY A 89 13.72 5.81 -7.07
N PHE A 90 12.54 5.52 -6.53
CA PHE A 90 12.22 4.17 -6.07
C PHE A 90 11.70 3.28 -7.22
N GLY A 91 11.21 3.89 -8.32
CA GLY A 91 10.38 3.27 -9.37
C GLY A 91 11.04 2.37 -10.44
N GLU A 92 12.35 2.45 -10.70
CA GLU A 92 12.92 1.67 -11.83
C GLU A 92 12.89 0.14 -11.63
N LYS A 93 12.80 -0.31 -10.36
CA LYS A 93 12.55 -1.71 -9.99
C LYS A 93 11.26 -1.90 -9.21
N LEU A 94 10.56 -0.82 -8.86
CA LEU A 94 9.31 -0.89 -8.11
C LEU A 94 8.15 -0.89 -9.08
N LEU A 95 7.60 -2.08 -9.19
CA LEU A 95 6.22 -2.44 -9.49
C LEU A 95 5.42 -1.48 -10.37
N ARG A 96 5.00 -1.99 -11.52
CA ARG A 96 4.05 -1.28 -12.36
C ARG A 96 2.69 -1.28 -11.66
N PHE A 97 1.90 -0.22 -11.86
CA PHE A 97 0.52 -0.14 -11.35
C PHE A 97 -0.31 -1.41 -11.66
N SER A 98 0.01 -2.11 -12.76
CA SER A 98 -0.57 -3.40 -13.15
C SER A 98 -0.40 -4.55 -12.14
N GLU A 99 0.28 -4.33 -11.01
CA GLU A 99 0.45 -5.34 -9.95
C GLU A 99 -0.47 -5.09 -8.74
N VAL A 100 -1.16 -3.95 -8.68
CA VAL A 100 -2.20 -3.69 -7.68
C VAL A 100 -3.57 -3.74 -8.36
N PHE A 101 -4.37 -4.73 -8.00
CA PHE A 101 -5.70 -4.94 -8.54
C PHE A 101 -6.72 -4.52 -7.50
N PHE A 102 -7.68 -3.68 -7.91
CA PHE A 102 -8.80 -3.30 -7.08
C PHE A 102 -10.04 -4.03 -7.56
N PHE A 103 -10.70 -4.72 -6.63
CA PHE A 103 -11.92 -5.47 -6.93
C PHE A 103 -13.09 -4.88 -6.15
N TRP A 104 -14.18 -4.61 -6.85
CA TRP A 104 -15.44 -4.25 -6.22
C TRP A 104 -16.21 -5.53 -5.90
N GLY A 105 -16.42 -5.79 -4.60
CA GLY A 105 -17.10 -6.98 -4.10
C GLY A 105 -18.57 -6.78 -3.78
N GLY A 106 -19.30 -6.00 -4.60
CA GLY A 106 -20.73 -5.79 -4.41
C GLY A 106 -21.55 -7.00 -4.87
N ILE A 107 -22.57 -7.37 -4.10
CA ILE A 107 -23.63 -8.28 -4.52
C ILE A 107 -24.44 -7.53 -5.60
N ILE A 108 -24.58 -8.14 -6.79
CA ILE A 108 -25.46 -7.67 -7.86
C ILE A 108 -26.92 -7.92 -7.44
#